data_AF-A0AAD1F0V1-F1
#
_entry.id   AF-A0AAD1F0V1-F1
#
_cell.length_a   1.000
_cell.length_b   1.000
_cell.length_c   1.000
_cell.angle_alpha   90.00
_cell.angle_beta   90.00
_cell.angle_gamma   90.00
#
_symmetry.space_group_name_H-M   'P 1'
#
loop_
_entity.id
_entity.type
_entity.pdbx_description
1 polymer ?
#
loop_
_entity_poly.entity_id
_entity_poly.type
_entity_poly.pdbx_seq_one_letter_code
_entity_poly.pdbx_strand_id
1 'polypeptide(L)'
;MKKWKLALIGAVSLALAACEKAPTYEFEGQYFAMEGEECTTPANVKDAEQYYLEITKEVRGRNVLFSARFPAAAKAGLPVVSAQSVSPNDDNQLTFNFYEPKSAGTPPEATKFNIVLSVIPNQRKEGHLWVTKAEMNIARDGTVQQYDILENLRRFFELGKAGVCLRKDTTTG
;
A
#
# COMPACT_ATOMS: atom_id res chain seq x y z
N MET A 1 58.03 36.13 19.14
CA MET A 1 57.91 34.68 18.87
C MET A 1 56.71 34.13 19.64
N LYS A 2 55.77 33.46 18.94
CA LYS A 2 54.78 32.42 19.38
C LYS A 2 53.89 32.72 20.61
N LYS A 3 52.57 32.50 20.64
CA LYS A 3 51.53 31.99 19.72
C LYS A 3 50.18 32.36 20.36
N TRP A 4 49.25 32.94 19.60
CA TRP A 4 47.82 32.89 19.93
C TRP A 4 47.21 31.64 19.28
N LYS A 5 46.33 30.93 19.98
CA LYS A 5 45.34 30.03 19.38
C LYS A 5 44.05 30.04 20.19
N LEU A 6 42.98 30.52 19.54
CA LEU A 6 41.58 30.26 19.85
C LEU A 6 41.22 28.77 19.66
N ALA A 7 40.23 28.29 20.43
CA ALA A 7 39.09 27.43 20.05
C ALA A 7 38.47 26.89 21.36
N LEU A 8 37.26 27.25 21.82
CA LEU A 8 35.90 27.05 21.29
C LEU A 8 35.49 25.56 21.27
N ILE A 9 34.21 25.31 21.65
CA ILE A 9 33.43 24.06 21.54
C ILE A 9 33.54 23.17 22.80
N GLY A 10 32.48 22.72 23.47
CA GLY A 10 31.05 22.69 23.18
C GLY A 10 30.50 21.41 23.82
N ALA A 11 29.65 21.54 24.82
CA ALA A 11 28.93 20.41 25.41
C ALA A 11 27.43 20.59 25.13
N VAL A 12 27.06 20.43 23.85
CA VAL A 12 25.66 20.16 23.50
C VAL A 12 25.47 18.68 23.74
N SER A 13 24.90 18.35 24.89
CA SER A 13 24.37 17.03 25.17
C SER A 13 23.23 16.75 24.20
N LEU A 14 23.54 16.10 23.08
CA LEU A 14 22.55 15.48 22.21
C LEU A 14 21.95 14.31 22.98
N ALA A 15 20.78 14.55 23.56
CA ALA A 15 19.92 13.50 24.06
C ALA A 15 19.69 12.50 22.91
N LEU A 16 20.19 11.27 23.11
CA LEU A 16 19.90 10.12 22.28
C LEU A 16 18.43 9.76 22.46
N ALA A 17 17.54 10.49 21.78
CA ALA A 17 16.28 9.91 21.37
C ALA A 17 16.66 8.74 20.45
N ALA A 18 16.46 7.52 20.94
CA ALA A 18 16.45 6.34 20.12
C ALA A 18 15.38 6.55 19.05
N CYS A 19 15.78 7.08 17.90
CA CYS A 19 14.99 7.07 16.69
C CYS A 19 14.94 5.61 16.22
N GLU A 20 14.05 4.82 16.83
CA GLU A 20 13.44 3.68 16.14
C GLU A 20 13.01 4.25 14.77
N LYS A 21 13.61 3.74 13.69
CA LYS A 21 13.39 4.24 12.33
C LYS A 21 11.88 4.18 12.06
N ALA A 22 11.21 5.33 12.14
CA ALA A 22 9.86 5.46 11.62
C ALA A 22 9.86 4.96 10.16
N PRO A 23 8.76 4.35 9.67
CA PRO A 23 8.68 4.02 8.26
C PRO A 23 9.03 5.27 7.46
N THR A 24 10.03 5.15 6.58
CA THR A 24 10.58 6.29 5.83
C THR A 24 9.56 6.94 4.91
N TYR A 25 8.43 6.26 4.66
CA TYR A 25 7.34 6.72 3.84
C TYR A 25 6.02 6.74 4.63
N GLU A 26 5.26 7.82 4.47
CA GLU A 26 3.93 7.97 5.04
C GLU A 26 2.89 7.34 4.11
N PHE A 27 2.53 6.08 4.39
CA PHE A 27 1.54 5.34 3.59
C PHE A 27 0.09 5.78 3.79
N GLU A 28 -0.21 6.50 4.87
CA GLU A 28 -1.59 6.87 5.19
C GLU A 28 -2.17 7.80 4.14
N GLY A 29 -3.36 7.48 3.64
CA GLY A 29 -4.09 8.35 2.72
C GLY A 29 -4.97 7.60 1.74
N GLN A 30 -5.60 8.40 0.89
CA GLN A 30 -6.47 7.94 -0.17
C GLN A 30 -5.70 7.90 -1.49
N TYR A 31 -5.79 6.81 -2.25
CA TYR A 31 -5.04 6.59 -3.49
C TYR A 31 -5.93 6.32 -4.70
N PHE A 32 -5.59 6.96 -5.82
CA PHE A 32 -6.25 6.84 -7.11
C PHE A 32 -5.34 6.16 -8.13
N ALA A 33 -5.91 5.36 -9.03
CA ALA A 33 -5.14 4.70 -10.08
C ALA A 33 -4.67 5.70 -11.15
N MET A 34 -3.45 5.50 -11.63
CA MET A 34 -2.80 6.27 -12.68
C MET A 34 -2.32 5.33 -13.80
N GLU A 35 -2.15 5.86 -15.01
CA GLU A 35 -1.74 5.10 -16.19
C GLU A 35 -0.23 5.23 -16.47
N GLY A 36 0.35 4.15 -16.95
CA GLY A 36 1.71 4.10 -17.48
C GLY A 36 2.84 4.23 -16.45
N GLU A 37 4.07 4.15 -16.96
CA GLU A 37 5.30 4.33 -16.18
C GLU A 37 5.41 5.74 -15.59
N GLU A 38 4.88 6.72 -16.32
CA GLU A 38 4.90 8.13 -15.93
C GLU A 38 3.76 8.50 -14.97
N CYS A 39 2.96 7.53 -14.50
CA CYS A 39 1.86 7.78 -13.56
C CYS A 39 0.96 8.95 -14.00
N THR A 40 0.55 8.94 -15.27
CA THR A 40 -0.30 10.00 -15.83
C THR A 40 -1.75 9.78 -15.43
N THR A 41 -2.53 10.86 -15.36
CA THR A 41 -3.96 10.77 -15.08
C THR A 41 -4.61 9.87 -16.13
N PRO A 42 -5.46 8.91 -15.74
CA PRO A 42 -6.12 8.03 -16.69
C PRO A 42 -6.93 8.82 -17.72
N ALA A 43 -6.88 8.41 -19.00
CA ALA A 43 -7.65 9.06 -20.05
C ALA A 43 -9.17 8.91 -19.84
N ASN A 44 -9.59 7.81 -19.19
CA ASN A 44 -10.97 7.58 -18.82
C ASN A 44 -11.31 8.26 -17.48
N VAL A 45 -12.18 9.27 -17.53
CA VAL A 45 -12.63 10.04 -16.37
C VAL A 45 -13.23 9.16 -15.28
N LYS A 46 -13.96 8.09 -15.65
CA LYS A 46 -14.55 7.16 -14.67
C LYS A 46 -13.50 6.36 -13.91
N ASP A 47 -12.34 6.11 -14.52
CA ASP A 47 -11.24 5.39 -13.89
C ASP A 47 -10.38 6.34 -13.06
N ALA A 48 -10.24 7.60 -13.50
CA ALA A 48 -9.57 8.67 -12.75
C ALA A 48 -10.30 9.06 -11.45
N GLU A 49 -11.64 8.96 -11.42
CA GLU A 49 -12.46 9.25 -10.24
C GLU A 49 -12.62 8.07 -9.28
N GLN A 50 -12.22 6.87 -9.70
CA GLN A 50 -12.38 5.68 -8.89
C GLN A 50 -11.29 5.60 -7.84
N TYR A 51 -11.74 5.81 -6.61
CA TYR A 51 -10.95 5.57 -5.43
C TYR A 51 -10.47 4.10 -5.38
N TYR A 52 -9.17 3.90 -5.55
CA TYR A 52 -8.60 2.57 -5.70
C TYR A 52 -8.29 1.96 -4.34
N LEU A 53 -7.50 2.62 -3.50
CA LEU A 53 -7.01 2.09 -2.23
C LEU A 53 -7.03 3.16 -1.14
N GLU A 54 -7.60 2.83 0.01
CA GLU A 54 -7.42 3.57 1.27
C GLU A 54 -6.37 2.88 2.10
N ILE A 55 -5.44 3.63 2.67
CA ILE A 55 -4.55 3.10 3.70
C ILE A 55 -4.73 3.96 4.96
N THR A 56 -5.05 3.30 6.07
CA THR A 56 -5.21 3.94 7.38
C THR A 56 -4.06 3.52 8.29
N LYS A 57 -3.48 4.48 9.01
CA LYS A 57 -2.44 4.20 10.01
C LYS A 57 -3.07 3.86 11.35
N GLU A 58 -2.55 2.81 11.98
CA GLU A 58 -2.92 2.38 13.32
C GLU A 58 -1.68 2.36 14.21
N VAL A 59 -1.65 3.21 15.23
CA VAL A 59 -0.58 3.21 16.22
C VAL A 59 -0.99 2.34 17.40
N ARG A 60 -0.29 1.22 17.60
CA ARG A 60 -0.53 0.28 18.72
C ARG A 60 0.72 0.20 19.59
N GLY A 61 0.75 1.01 20.65
CA GLY A 61 1.93 1.16 21.49
C GLY A 61 3.10 1.77 20.70
N ARG A 62 4.22 1.06 20.60
CA ARG A 62 5.39 1.46 19.78
C ARG A 62 5.30 1.04 18.32
N ASN A 63 4.32 0.21 17.96
CA ASN A 63 4.22 -0.32 16.61
C ASN A 63 3.32 0.57 15.75
N VAL A 64 3.77 0.84 14.53
CA VAL A 64 2.95 1.45 13.47
C VAL A 64 2.50 0.34 12.54
N LEU A 65 1.19 0.16 12.44
CA LEU A 65 0.54 -0.78 11.54
C LEU A 65 -0.33 -0.02 10.55
N PHE A 66 -0.69 -0.67 9.46
CA PHE A 66 -1.53 -0.12 8.42
C PHE A 66 -2.63 -1.10 8.07
N SER A 67 -3.87 -0.63 7.97
CA SER A 67 -4.97 -1.37 7.35
C SER A 67 -5.35 -0.71 6.03
N ALA A 68 -6.07 -1.45 5.19
CA ALA A 68 -6.48 -0.96 3.89
C ALA A 68 -7.95 -1.22 3.58
N ARG A 69 -8.52 -0.32 2.78
CA ARG A 69 -9.79 -0.55 2.09
C ARG A 69 -9.56 -0.56 0.59
N PHE A 70 -10.20 -1.48 -0.12
CA PHE A 70 -10.09 -1.63 -1.58
C PHE A 70 -11.48 -1.46 -2.23
N PRO A 71 -12.01 -0.21 -2.34
CA PRO A 71 -13.39 0.03 -2.74
C PRO A 71 -13.71 -0.40 -4.18
N ALA A 72 -12.71 -0.42 -5.07
CA ALA A 72 -12.88 -0.94 -6.42
C ALA A 72 -13.37 -2.40 -6.44
N ALA A 73 -13.05 -3.19 -5.41
CA ALA A 73 -13.52 -4.57 -5.27
C ALA A 73 -15.04 -4.67 -5.00
N ALA A 74 -15.66 -3.62 -4.45
CA ALA A 74 -17.07 -3.62 -4.04
C ALA A 74 -18.02 -3.92 -5.21
N LYS A 75 -17.71 -3.39 -6.41
CA LYS A 75 -18.53 -3.58 -7.61
C LYS A 75 -18.60 -5.04 -8.05
N ALA A 76 -17.58 -5.82 -7.73
CA ALA A 76 -17.50 -7.25 -8.02
C ALA A 76 -17.99 -8.13 -6.85
N GLY A 77 -18.57 -7.52 -5.79
CA GLY A 77 -19.01 -8.24 -4.59
C GLY A 77 -17.85 -8.80 -3.75
N LEU A 78 -16.64 -8.30 -3.96
CA LEU A 78 -15.43 -8.82 -3.32
C LEU A 78 -15.16 -8.12 -1.98
N PRO A 79 -14.32 -8.70 -1.11
CA PRO A 79 -14.01 -8.11 0.18
C PRO A 79 -13.25 -6.79 0.02
N VAL A 80 -13.74 -5.77 0.72
CA VAL A 80 -13.28 -4.38 0.58
C VAL A 80 -12.41 -3.92 1.73
N VAL A 81 -12.22 -4.71 2.79
CA VAL A 81 -11.41 -4.36 3.96
C VAL A 81 -10.33 -5.42 4.16
N SER A 82 -9.09 -4.99 4.46
CA SER A 82 -8.01 -5.89 4.81
C SER A 82 -8.33 -6.63 6.10
N ALA A 83 -8.14 -7.96 6.14
CA ALA A 83 -8.47 -8.76 7.30
C ALA A 83 -7.57 -8.50 8.52
N GLN A 84 -6.41 -7.89 8.30
CA GLN A 84 -5.47 -7.54 9.35
C GLN A 84 -4.67 -6.29 8.99
N SER A 85 -4.22 -5.58 10.01
CA SER A 85 -3.25 -4.50 9.87
C SER A 85 -1.85 -5.09 9.71
N VAL A 86 -0.99 -4.44 8.92
CA VAL A 86 0.35 -4.93 8.54
C VAL A 86 1.41 -3.85 8.77
N SER A 87 2.65 -4.27 9.01
CA SER A 87 3.81 -3.38 9.04
C SER A 87 4.58 -3.45 7.72
N PRO A 88 5.27 -2.38 7.31
CA PRO A 88 6.15 -2.44 6.17
C PRO A 88 7.30 -3.41 6.41
N ASN A 89 7.73 -4.11 5.36
CA ASN A 89 8.96 -4.91 5.40
C ASN A 89 10.21 -4.03 5.15
N ASP A 90 11.38 -4.67 5.02
CA ASP A 90 12.66 -3.98 4.81
C ASP A 90 12.73 -3.17 3.50
N ASP A 91 11.90 -3.51 2.51
CA ASP A 91 11.78 -2.80 1.22
C ASP A 91 10.71 -1.69 1.25
N ASN A 92 10.18 -1.34 2.43
CA ASN A 92 9.00 -0.50 2.58
C ASN A 92 7.78 -1.03 1.81
N GLN A 93 7.58 -2.35 1.74
CA GLN A 93 6.40 -2.96 1.14
C GLN A 93 5.32 -3.24 2.19
N LEU A 94 4.08 -2.89 1.87
CA LEU A 94 2.89 -3.35 2.59
C LEU A 94 2.18 -4.40 1.75
N THR A 95 1.85 -5.54 2.36
CA THR A 95 1.06 -6.61 1.71
C THR A 95 -0.24 -6.83 2.48
N PHE A 96 -1.35 -6.42 1.88
CA PHE A 96 -2.68 -6.56 2.44
C PHE A 96 -3.36 -7.83 1.93
N ASN A 97 -4.08 -8.49 2.83
CA ASN A 97 -4.93 -9.63 2.50
C ASN A 97 -6.40 -9.25 2.76
N PHE A 98 -7.25 -9.41 1.75
CA PHE A 98 -8.68 -9.17 1.84
C PHE A 98 -9.39 -10.52 1.74
N TYR A 99 -10.09 -10.91 2.80
CA TYR A 99 -10.81 -12.19 2.86
C TYR A 99 -12.30 -11.93 2.90
N GLU A 100 -13.09 -12.85 2.34
CA GLU A 100 -14.53 -12.82 2.57
C GLU A 100 -14.83 -12.82 4.08
N PRO A 101 -15.73 -11.92 4.54
CA PRO A 101 -16.14 -11.93 5.92
C PRO A 101 -16.78 -13.28 6.23
N LYS A 102 -16.31 -13.95 7.28
CA LYS A 102 -16.92 -15.20 7.76
C LYS A 102 -18.36 -14.91 8.16
N SER A 103 -19.32 -15.33 7.34
CA SER A 103 -20.72 -15.34 7.75
C SER A 103 -20.94 -16.56 8.65
N ALA A 104 -21.71 -16.40 9.73
CA ALA A 104 -21.94 -17.45 10.73
C ALA A 104 -22.68 -18.71 10.20
N GLY A 105 -23.01 -18.77 8.90
CA GLY A 105 -23.69 -19.90 8.27
C GLY A 105 -22.93 -20.55 7.11
N THR A 106 -21.71 -20.12 6.80
CA THR A 106 -20.96 -20.65 5.65
C THR A 106 -20.33 -22.02 5.97
N PRO A 107 -20.67 -23.10 5.26
CA PRO A 107 -20.04 -24.41 5.45
C PRO A 107 -18.51 -24.35 5.28
N PRO A 108 -17.72 -25.21 5.95
CA PRO A 108 -16.26 -25.25 5.81
C PRO A 108 -15.77 -25.49 4.38
N GLU A 109 -16.62 -26.12 3.54
CA GLU A 109 -16.40 -26.43 2.12
C GLU A 109 -16.73 -25.28 1.16
N ALA A 110 -17.24 -24.15 1.66
CA ALA A 110 -17.53 -23.01 0.80
C ALA A 110 -16.25 -22.44 0.18
N THR A 111 -16.40 -21.94 -1.06
CA THR A 111 -15.35 -21.24 -1.79
C THR A 111 -14.63 -20.26 -0.87
N LYS A 112 -13.33 -20.45 -0.64
CA LYS A 112 -12.53 -19.47 0.11
C LYS A 112 -11.89 -18.54 -0.87
N PHE A 113 -12.37 -17.30 -0.86
CA PHE A 113 -11.87 -16.22 -1.70
C PHE A 113 -10.93 -15.31 -0.89
N ASN A 114 -9.79 -14.94 -1.48
CA ASN A 114 -9.01 -13.79 -0.99
C ASN A 114 -8.37 -12.99 -2.12
N ILE A 115 -8.13 -11.70 -1.85
CA ILE A 115 -7.26 -10.84 -2.66
C ILE A 115 -5.99 -10.56 -1.86
N VAL A 116 -4.85 -10.64 -2.53
CA VAL A 116 -3.55 -10.22 -1.99
C VAL A 116 -3.07 -9.03 -2.80
N LEU A 117 -2.86 -7.89 -2.13
CA LEU A 117 -2.42 -6.65 -2.75
C LEU A 117 -1.14 -6.18 -2.07
N SER A 118 -0.06 -5.96 -2.83
CA SER A 118 1.18 -5.38 -2.30
C SER A 118 1.48 -4.03 -2.91
N VAL A 119 1.89 -3.08 -2.08
CA VAL A 119 2.29 -1.73 -2.49
C VAL A 119 3.68 -1.37 -1.98
N ILE A 120 4.41 -0.61 -2.78
CA ILE A 120 5.69 0.03 -2.41
C ILE A 120 5.68 1.52 -2.77
N PRO A 121 6.45 2.37 -2.10
CA PRO A 121 6.66 3.74 -2.52
C PRO A 121 7.21 3.84 -3.94
N ASN A 122 6.68 4.78 -4.72
CA ASN A 122 7.28 5.15 -5.99
C ASN A 122 8.52 6.01 -5.75
N GLN A 123 9.70 5.46 -6.03
CA GLN A 123 10.98 6.14 -5.79
C GLN A 123 11.20 7.39 -6.67
N ARG A 124 10.45 7.54 -7.76
CA ARG A 124 10.58 8.68 -8.69
C ARG A 124 9.57 9.79 -8.42
N LYS A 125 8.47 9.50 -7.72
CA LYS A 125 7.36 10.43 -7.50
C LYS A 125 6.88 10.38 -6.06
N GLU A 126 7.07 11.50 -5.35
CA GLU A 126 6.53 11.68 -4.01
C GLU A 126 5.01 11.53 -4.00
N GLY A 127 4.45 11.01 -2.91
CA GLY A 127 3.01 10.78 -2.78
C GLY A 127 2.45 9.71 -3.70
N HIS A 128 3.30 8.94 -4.41
CA HIS A 128 2.85 7.84 -5.26
C HIS A 128 3.29 6.47 -4.71
N LEU A 129 2.49 5.45 -5.02
CA LEU A 129 2.79 4.04 -4.74
C LEU A 129 2.78 3.24 -6.05
N TRP A 130 3.47 2.11 -6.06
CA TRP A 130 3.30 1.05 -7.05
C TRP A 130 2.54 -0.10 -6.43
N VAL A 131 1.47 -0.58 -7.07
CA VAL A 131 0.89 -1.90 -6.80
C VAL A 131 1.70 -2.93 -7.55
N THR A 132 2.59 -3.62 -6.83
CA THR A 132 3.53 -4.60 -7.42
C THR A 132 2.97 -6.01 -7.47
N LYS A 133 1.91 -6.28 -6.72
CA LYS A 133 1.19 -7.55 -6.71
C LYS A 133 -0.29 -7.29 -6.48
N ALA A 134 -1.13 -7.90 -7.31
CA ALA A 134 -2.56 -7.99 -7.09
C ALA A 134 -3.00 -9.38 -7.56
N GLU A 135 -3.30 -10.26 -6.61
CA GLU A 135 -3.68 -11.65 -6.87
C GLU A 135 -5.04 -11.92 -6.28
N MET A 136 -5.83 -12.70 -7.01
CA MET A 136 -7.08 -13.26 -6.54
C MET A 136 -6.90 -14.77 -6.41
N ASN A 137 -7.12 -15.32 -5.21
CA ASN A 137 -7.12 -16.76 -5.00
C ASN A 137 -8.52 -17.27 -4.66
N ILE A 138 -8.89 -18.35 -5.32
CA ILE A 138 -10.18 -19.01 -5.19
C ILE A 138 -9.91 -20.46 -4.84
N ALA A 139 -10.20 -20.86 -3.60
CA ALA A 139 -10.16 -22.26 -3.21
C ALA A 139 -11.52 -22.91 -3.50
N ARG A 140 -11.54 -23.93 -4.35
CA ARG A 140 -12.73 -24.71 -4.71
C ARG A 140 -12.37 -26.18 -4.82
N ASP A 141 -13.19 -27.05 -4.23
CA ASP A 141 -13.04 -28.52 -4.31
C ASP A 141 -11.62 -29.02 -3.94
N GLY A 142 -11.02 -28.41 -2.90
CA GLY A 142 -9.67 -28.75 -2.42
C GLY A 142 -8.52 -28.21 -3.27
N THR A 143 -8.80 -27.53 -4.38
CA THR A 143 -7.80 -26.90 -5.25
C THR A 143 -7.82 -25.38 -5.08
N VAL A 144 -6.66 -24.73 -5.14
CA VAL A 144 -6.54 -23.26 -5.16
C VAL A 144 -6.23 -22.80 -6.57
N GLN A 145 -7.10 -21.98 -7.13
CA GLN A 145 -6.88 -21.28 -8.39
C GLN A 145 -6.40 -19.85 -8.09
N GLN A 146 -5.27 -19.47 -8.68
CA GLN A 146 -4.68 -18.15 -8.53
C GLN A 146 -4.79 -17.37 -9.85
N TYR A 147 -5.24 -16.13 -9.76
CA TYR A 147 -5.39 -15.21 -10.88
C TYR A 147 -4.55 -13.95 -10.63
N ASP A 148 -3.63 -13.65 -11.54
CA ASP A 148 -2.90 -12.38 -11.53
C ASP A 148 -3.79 -11.27 -12.11
N ILE A 149 -4.24 -10.37 -11.23
CA ILE A 149 -5.09 -9.24 -11.60
C ILE A 149 -4.29 -8.24 -12.44
N LEU A 150 -3.00 -8.04 -12.16
CA LEU A 150 -2.16 -7.12 -12.93
C LEU A 150 -1.95 -7.63 -14.36
N GLU A 151 -1.78 -8.93 -14.57
CA GLU A 151 -1.71 -9.51 -15.91
C GLU A 151 -2.96 -9.20 -16.73
N ASN A 152 -4.15 -9.35 -16.13
CA ASN A 152 -5.39 -9.01 -16.80
C ASN A 152 -5.52 -7.50 -17.07
N LEU A 153 -5.13 -6.65 -16.12
CA LEU A 153 -5.17 -5.20 -16.29
C LEU A 153 -4.24 -4.73 -17.43
N ARG A 154 -3.08 -5.36 -17.63
CA ARG A 154 -2.17 -5.05 -18.75
C ARG A 154 -2.81 -5.23 -20.13
N ARG A 155 -3.90 -5.99 -20.25
CA ARG A 155 -4.62 -6.16 -21.52
C ARG A 155 -5.49 -4.97 -21.88
N PHE A 156 -5.82 -4.13 -20.90
CA PHE A 156 -6.76 -3.02 -21.04
C PHE A 156 -6.15 -1.65 -20.72
N PHE A 157 -5.09 -1.63 -19.91
CA PHE A 157 -4.44 -0.41 -19.43
C PHE A 157 -2.93 -0.48 -19.66
N GLU A 158 -2.32 0.67 -19.93
CA GLU A 158 -0.88 0.82 -19.85
C GLU A 158 -0.46 0.79 -18.38
N LEU A 159 0.24 -0.26 -17.96
CA LEU A 159 0.83 -0.35 -16.62
C LEU A 159 2.31 0.06 -16.65
N GLY A 160 2.79 0.64 -15.56
CA GLY A 160 4.22 0.82 -15.36
C GLY A 160 4.93 -0.53 -15.24
N LYS A 161 6.25 -0.52 -15.38
CA LYS A 161 7.07 -1.76 -15.29
C LYS A 161 6.92 -2.44 -13.93
N ALA A 162 6.75 -1.65 -12.87
CA ALA A 162 6.53 -2.14 -11.51
C ALA A 162 5.08 -2.58 -11.25
N GLY A 163 4.10 -2.11 -12.02
CA GLY A 163 2.68 -2.42 -11.85
C GLY A 163 1.77 -1.20 -12.01
N VAL A 164 0.65 -1.16 -11.28
CA VAL A 164 -0.29 -0.02 -11.32
C VAL A 164 0.31 1.12 -10.49
N CYS A 165 0.41 2.31 -11.06
CA CYS A 165 0.79 3.48 -10.29
C CYS A 165 -0.43 4.02 -9.54
N LEU A 166 -0.26 4.37 -8.28
CA LEU A 166 -1.27 5.03 -7.47
C LEU A 166 -0.78 6.40 -7.04
N ARG A 167 -1.64 7.41 -7.13
CA ARG A 167 -1.38 8.76 -6.63
C ARG A 167 -2.18 9.00 -5.36
N LYS A 168 -1.52 9.46 -4.29
CA LYS A 168 -2.20 9.92 -3.08
C LYS A 168 -3.01 11.17 -3.39
N ASP A 169 -4.20 11.26 -2.81
CA ASP A 169 -4.98 12.47 -2.83
C ASP A 169 -4.16 13.62 -2.22
N THR A 170 -4.20 14.76 -2.90
CA THR A 170 -3.55 16.00 -2.48
C THR A 170 -4.53 16.98 -1.87
N THR A 171 -5.80 16.60 -1.73
CA THR A 171 -6.79 17.40 -1.02
C THR A 171 -6.46 17.40 0.47
N THR A 172 -5.51 18.27 0.85
CA THR A 172 -5.33 18.72 2.22
C THR A 172 -6.66 19.28 2.70
N GLY A 173 -7.23 18.65 3.73
CA GLY A 173 -8.25 19.30 4.55
C GLY A 173 -7.68 20.55 5.23
#